data_AF-A0A9P9TH60-F1
#
_entry.id   AF-A0A9P9TH60-F1
#
_cell.length_a   1.000
_cell.length_b   1.000
_cell.length_c   1.000
_cell.angle_alpha   90.00
_cell.angle_beta   90.00
_cell.angle_gamma   90.00
#
_symmetry.space_group_name_H-M   'P 1'
#
loop_
_entity.id
_entity.type
_entity.pdbx_description
1 polymer ?
#
loop_
_entity_poly.entity_id
_entity_poly.type
_entity_poly.pdbx_seq_one_letter_code
_entity_poly.pdbx_strand_id
1 'polypeptide(L)'
;MSVLPKNLNNTYIAPSHPHLKPIIICGVIMALSARREVISPGSPLYDYILSRSSTAFKAATWIQNGLFYFLFGAHAIETAMFTQKLKAHGVSVLSLAWWKWMATCYVGGKFCFEHFDRVVGKAA
;
A
#
# COMPACT_ATOMS: atom_id res chain seq x y z
N MET A 1 16.76 -28.34 -2.81
CA MET A 1 17.48 -27.58 -3.84
C MET A 1 17.24 -26.10 -3.57
N SER A 2 18.27 -25.33 -3.21
CA SER A 2 18.13 -23.88 -3.06
C SER A 2 17.96 -23.27 -4.45
N VAL A 3 16.76 -22.78 -4.74
CA VAL A 3 16.54 -21.98 -5.95
C VAL A 3 17.33 -20.70 -5.76
N LEU A 4 18.34 -20.46 -6.61
CA LEU A 4 19.08 -19.21 -6.60
C LEU A 4 18.09 -18.03 -6.75
N PRO A 5 18.20 -16.99 -5.92
CA PRO A 5 17.29 -15.85 -5.98
C PRO A 5 17.30 -15.24 -7.38
N LYS A 6 16.11 -15.09 -7.98
CA LYS A 6 15.96 -14.60 -9.35
C LYS A 6 16.40 -13.14 -9.44
N ASN A 7 17.23 -12.82 -10.43
CA ASN A 7 17.55 -11.45 -10.83
C ASN A 7 16.48 -10.93 -11.81
N LEU A 8 16.01 -9.70 -11.61
CA LEU A 8 14.96 -9.07 -12.39
C LEU A 8 15.47 -8.23 -13.56
N ASN A 9 16.76 -7.90 -13.63
CA ASN A 9 17.35 -7.11 -14.72
C ASN A 9 16.54 -5.87 -15.08
N ASN A 10 16.20 -5.03 -14.08
CA ASN A 10 15.33 -3.86 -14.26
C ASN A 10 13.94 -4.16 -14.86
N THR A 11 13.37 -5.34 -14.57
CA THR A 11 12.00 -5.70 -14.97
C THR A 11 11.01 -5.46 -13.85
N TYR A 12 9.88 -4.85 -14.19
CA TYR A 12 8.70 -4.77 -13.32
C TYR A 12 7.70 -5.86 -13.70
N ILE A 13 7.21 -6.59 -12.70
CA ILE A 13 6.17 -7.60 -12.86
C ILE A 13 4.97 -7.15 -12.04
N ALA A 14 3.89 -6.78 -12.72
CA ALA A 14 2.68 -6.30 -12.07
C ALA A 14 2.09 -7.38 -11.12
N PRO A 15 1.52 -6.97 -9.97
CA PRO A 15 0.80 -7.89 -9.10
C PRO A 15 -0.34 -8.58 -9.84
N SER A 16 -0.43 -9.89 -9.66
CA SER A 16 -1.57 -10.70 -10.11
C SER A 16 -2.32 -11.26 -8.89
N HIS A 17 -3.38 -12.03 -9.13
CA HIS A 17 -4.00 -12.83 -8.07
C HIS A 17 -2.92 -13.70 -7.37
N PRO A 18 -2.91 -13.79 -6.03
CA PRO A 18 -3.89 -13.23 -5.08
C PRO A 18 -3.58 -11.81 -4.57
N HIS A 19 -2.38 -11.26 -4.79
CA HIS A 19 -1.92 -10.02 -4.16
C HIS A 19 -2.51 -8.74 -4.75
N LEU A 20 -3.02 -8.77 -5.99
CA LEU A 20 -3.59 -7.58 -6.62
C LEU A 20 -4.79 -7.01 -5.85
N LYS A 21 -5.72 -7.87 -5.40
CA LYS A 21 -6.93 -7.46 -4.68
C LYS A 21 -6.62 -6.72 -3.37
N PRO A 22 -5.80 -7.25 -2.44
CA PRO A 22 -5.48 -6.53 -1.21
C PRO A 22 -4.68 -5.24 -1.46
N ILE A 23 -3.82 -5.18 -2.49
CA ILE A 23 -3.14 -3.94 -2.88
C ILE A 23 -4.15 -2.84 -3.27
N ILE A 24 -5.15 -3.19 -4.09
CA ILE A 24 -6.20 -2.24 -4.49
C ILE A 24 -7.02 -1.80 -3.27
N ILE A 25 -7.43 -2.73 -2.42
CA ILE A 25 -8.20 -2.40 -1.20
C ILE A 25 -7.41 -1.44 -0.32
N CYS A 26 -6.11 -1.70 -0.10
CA CYS A 26 -5.26 -0.84 0.70
C CYS A 26 -5.16 0.57 0.09
N GLY A 27 -4.92 0.65 -1.22
CA GLY A 27 -4.90 1.92 -1.94
C GLY A 27 -6.20 2.71 -1.86
N VAL A 28 -7.36 2.03 -1.93
CA VAL A 28 -8.66 2.67 -1.75
C VAL A 28 -8.82 3.20 -0.32
N ILE A 29 -8.47 2.42 0.70
CA ILE A 29 -8.54 2.85 2.10
C ILE A 29 -7.63 4.06 2.34
N MET A 30 -6.42 4.06 1.79
CA MET A 30 -5.51 5.21 1.83
C MET A 30 -6.12 6.45 1.18
N ALA A 31 -6.70 6.30 -0.02
CA ALA A 31 -7.31 7.41 -0.72
C ALA A 31 -8.52 7.99 0.04
N LEU A 32 -9.34 7.14 0.66
CA LEU A 32 -10.48 7.56 1.46
C LEU A 32 -10.06 8.16 2.81
N SER A 33 -8.99 7.66 3.43
CA SER A 33 -8.48 8.21 4.69
C SER A 33 -7.89 9.62 4.51
N ALA A 34 -7.36 9.92 3.32
CA ALA A 34 -6.86 11.25 2.97
C ALA A 34 -7.97 12.28 2.65
N ARG A 35 -9.23 11.86 2.50
CA ARG A 35 -10.35 12.72 2.09
C ARG A 35 -11.30 13.02 3.24
N ARG A 36 -11.18 14.21 3.82
CA ARG A 36 -12.08 14.68 4.90
C ARG A 36 -13.55 14.69 4.48
N GLU A 37 -13.78 14.84 3.18
CA GLU A 37 -15.09 14.86 2.54
C GLU A 37 -15.87 13.57 2.79
N VAL A 38 -15.20 12.45 3.12
CA VAL A 38 -15.87 11.18 3.43
C VAL A 38 -16.63 11.24 4.75
N ILE A 39 -16.23 12.11 5.68
CA ILE A 39 -16.83 12.23 7.02
C ILE A 39 -17.38 13.63 7.30
N SER A 40 -17.44 14.53 6.31
CA SER A 40 -17.96 15.89 6.47
C SER A 40 -19.44 15.99 6.09
N PRO A 41 -20.15 17.07 6.48
CA PRO A 41 -21.52 17.34 6.02
C PRO A 41 -21.65 17.24 4.49
N GLY A 42 -22.73 16.65 4.00
CA GLY A 42 -22.97 16.39 2.58
C GLY A 42 -22.40 15.05 2.09
N SER A 43 -21.70 14.31 2.95
CA SER A 43 -21.33 12.92 2.68
C SER A 43 -22.40 11.97 3.20
N PRO A 44 -22.71 10.87 2.48
CA PRO A 44 -23.69 9.89 2.96
C PRO A 44 -23.34 9.34 4.36
N LEU A 45 -22.06 9.13 4.64
CA LEU A 45 -21.61 8.63 5.94
C LEU A 45 -21.91 9.64 7.06
N TYR A 46 -21.65 10.93 6.83
CA TYR A 46 -21.99 11.95 7.80
C TYR A 46 -23.49 12.10 7.96
N ASP A 47 -24.22 12.27 6.85
CA ASP A 47 -25.63 12.66 6.89
C ASP A 47 -26.52 11.56 7.49
N TYR A 48 -26.24 10.28 7.19
CA TYR A 48 -27.04 9.17 7.70
C TYR A 48 -26.59 8.63 9.06
N ILE A 49 -25.29 8.70 9.39
CA ILE A 49 -24.72 8.02 10.56
C ILE A 49 -24.10 9.02 11.54
N LEU A 50 -23.10 9.81 11.11
CA LEU A 50 -22.30 10.63 12.04
C LEU A 50 -23.06 11.85 12.57
N SER A 51 -24.01 12.40 11.82
CA SER A 51 -24.86 13.54 12.21
C SER A 51 -25.68 13.25 13.47
N ARG A 52 -25.99 11.96 13.71
CA ARG A 52 -26.84 11.50 14.82
C ARG A 52 -26.11 11.39 16.15
N SER A 53 -24.78 11.45 16.18
CA SER A 53 -23.99 11.26 17.40
C SER A 53 -22.64 11.97 17.33
N SER A 54 -22.43 12.89 18.26
CA SER A 54 -21.14 13.57 18.43
C SER A 54 -20.00 12.60 18.77
N THR A 55 -20.30 11.52 19.49
CA THR A 55 -19.35 10.44 19.79
C THR A 55 -18.94 9.69 18.53
N ALA A 56 -19.90 9.34 17.67
CA ALA A 56 -19.62 8.65 16.42
C ALA A 56 -18.75 9.52 15.49
N PHE A 57 -19.05 10.82 15.40
CA PHE A 57 -18.26 11.77 14.61
C PHE A 57 -16.81 11.90 15.12
N LYS A 58 -16.62 12.02 16.44
CA LYS A 58 -15.28 12.06 17.05
C LYS A 58 -14.49 10.78 16.77
N ALA A 59 -15.13 9.62 16.94
CA ALA A 59 -14.52 8.33 16.65
C ALA A 59 -14.12 8.19 15.16
N ALA A 60 -15.02 8.56 14.24
CA ALA A 60 -14.74 8.51 12.80
C ALA A 60 -13.57 9.44 12.42
N THR A 61 -13.50 10.64 12.99
CA THR A 61 -12.40 11.58 12.78
C THR A 61 -11.07 11.00 13.29
N TRP A 62 -11.08 10.41 14.49
CA TRP A 62 -9.89 9.78 15.07
C TRP A 62 -9.42 8.57 14.24
N ILE A 63 -10.34 7.71 13.81
CA ILE A 63 -10.05 6.55 12.95
C ILE A 63 -9.49 7.02 11.61
N GLN A 64 -10.11 8.01 10.96
CA GLN A 64 -9.63 8.52 9.68
C GLN A 64 -8.20 9.07 9.79
N ASN A 65 -7.91 9.85 10.85
CA ASN A 65 -6.56 10.34 11.14
C ASN A 65 -5.58 9.21 11.38
N GLY A 66 -5.96 8.25 12.22
CA GLY A 66 -5.16 7.08 12.53
C GLY A 66 -4.80 6.31 11.26
N LEU A 67 -5.79 6.01 10.42
CA LEU A 67 -5.60 5.33 9.13
C LEU A 67 -4.72 6.14 8.19
N PHE A 68 -4.92 7.46 8.09
CA PHE A 68 -4.10 8.32 7.25
C PHE A 68 -2.63 8.29 7.68
N TYR A 69 -2.33 8.64 8.93
CA TYR A 69 -0.95 8.71 9.39
C TYR A 69 -0.29 7.34 9.44
N PHE A 70 -1.02 6.30 9.86
CA PHE A 70 -0.50 4.94 9.90
C PHE A 70 -0.20 4.41 8.49
N LEU A 71 -1.16 4.45 7.57
CA LEU A 71 -0.96 3.87 6.24
C LEU A 71 0.09 4.64 5.44
N PHE A 72 0.02 5.98 5.40
CA PHE A 72 0.99 6.78 4.66
C PHE A 72 2.40 6.69 5.28
N GLY A 73 2.50 6.69 6.61
CA GLY A 73 3.77 6.57 7.32
C GLY A 73 4.39 5.18 7.18
N ALA A 74 3.63 4.13 7.50
CA ALA A 74 4.09 2.75 7.38
C ALA A 74 4.50 2.41 5.95
N HIS A 75 3.68 2.77 4.95
CA HIS A 75 3.99 2.47 3.56
C HIS A 75 5.20 3.26 3.04
N ALA A 76 5.44 4.49 3.54
CA ALA A 76 6.68 5.22 3.23
C ALA A 76 7.92 4.49 3.76
N ILE A 77 7.86 4.00 5.01
CA ILE A 77 8.94 3.23 5.63
C ILE A 77 9.16 1.91 4.87
N GLU A 78 8.10 1.17 4.57
CA GLU A 78 8.15 -0.07 3.79
C GLU A 78 8.77 0.16 2.42
N THR A 79 8.38 1.24 1.74
CA THR A 79 8.91 1.63 0.43
C THR A 79 10.42 1.93 0.49
N ALA A 80 10.88 2.62 1.55
CA ALA A 80 12.30 2.85 1.78
C ALA A 80 13.07 1.53 2.00
N MET A 81 12.53 0.61 2.80
CA MET A 81 13.11 -0.72 3.01
C MET A 81 13.12 -1.56 1.73
N PHE A 82 12.07 -1.45 0.92
CA PHE A 82 11.91 -2.21 -0.32
C PHE A 82 12.97 -1.86 -1.37
N THR A 83 13.51 -0.64 -1.35
CA THR A 83 14.61 -0.24 -2.22
C THR A 83 15.84 -1.16 -2.08
N GLN A 84 16.16 -1.60 -0.85
CA GLN A 84 17.28 -2.52 -0.65
C GLN A 84 16.99 -3.91 -1.22
N LYS A 85 15.76 -4.41 -1.09
CA LYS A 85 15.32 -5.65 -1.73
C LYS A 85 15.42 -5.57 -3.26
N LEU A 86 14.94 -4.48 -3.86
CA LEU A 86 15.02 -4.25 -5.31
C LEU A 86 16.47 -4.28 -5.82
N LYS A 87 17.36 -3.56 -5.13
CA LYS A 87 18.79 -3.53 -5.48
C LYS A 87 19.42 -4.94 -5.41
N ALA A 88 19.09 -5.72 -4.39
CA ALA A 88 19.58 -7.08 -4.23
C ALA A 88 19.15 -8.05 -5.36
N HIS A 89 18.05 -7.73 -6.06
CA HIS A 89 17.51 -8.53 -7.16
C HIS A 89 17.68 -7.86 -8.53
N GLY A 90 18.67 -6.95 -8.68
CA GLY A 90 19.06 -6.39 -9.97
C GLY A 90 18.11 -5.34 -10.53
N VAL A 91 17.36 -4.66 -9.66
CA VAL A 91 16.62 -3.44 -10.02
C VAL A 91 17.43 -2.22 -9.57
N SER A 92 17.96 -1.48 -10.54
CA SER A 92 18.69 -0.24 -10.35
C SER A 92 17.78 0.86 -9.79
N VAL A 93 18.26 1.55 -8.77
CA VAL A 93 17.58 2.70 -8.15
C VAL A 93 17.30 3.78 -9.21
N LEU A 94 16.12 4.40 -9.17
CA LEU A 94 15.61 5.38 -10.15
C LEU A 94 15.34 4.85 -11.58
N SER A 95 15.53 3.56 -11.87
CA SER A 95 15.06 2.99 -13.13
C SER A 95 13.53 3.07 -13.25
N LEU A 96 13.00 2.98 -14.47
CA LEU A 96 11.55 2.90 -14.68
C LEU A 96 10.90 1.73 -13.92
N ALA A 97 11.58 0.59 -13.84
CA ALA A 97 11.10 -0.54 -13.06
C ALA A 97 11.12 -0.27 -11.57
N TRP A 98 12.16 0.41 -11.06
CA TRP A 98 12.20 0.84 -9.67
C TRP A 98 11.02 1.73 -9.33
N TRP A 99 10.70 2.74 -10.15
CA TRP A 99 9.53 3.60 -9.91
C TRP A 99 8.21 2.83 -9.88
N LYS A 100 8.02 1.88 -10.79
CA LYS A 100 6.81 1.02 -10.80
C LYS A 100 6.72 0.14 -9.54
N TRP A 101 7.84 -0.44 -9.13
CA TRP A 101 7.93 -1.22 -7.89
C TRP A 101 7.68 -0.38 -6.65
N MET A 102 8.23 0.83 -6.58
CA MET A 102 8.05 1.76 -5.48
C MET A 102 6.61 2.27 -5.39
N ALA A 103 5.98 2.59 -6.52
CA ALA A 103 4.56 2.96 -6.53
C ALA A 103 3.67 1.81 -6.06
N THR A 104 3.96 0.58 -6.51
CA THR A 104 3.22 -0.62 -6.09
C THR A 104 3.42 -0.90 -4.60
N CYS A 105 4.65 -0.73 -4.09
CA CYS A 105 4.97 -0.88 -2.67
C CYS A 105 4.31 0.20 -1.82
N TYR A 106 4.28 1.44 -2.28
CA TYR A 106 3.66 2.53 -1.53
C TYR A 106 2.14 2.39 -1.43
N VAL A 107 1.50 1.80 -2.43
CA VAL A 107 0.05 1.54 -2.39
C VAL A 107 -0.27 0.23 -1.66
N GLY A 108 0.55 -0.79 -1.87
CA GLY A 108 0.29 -2.15 -1.43
C GLY A 108 0.92 -2.55 -0.10
N GLY A 109 1.94 -1.82 0.35
CA GLY A 109 2.74 -2.15 1.52
C GLY A 109 3.26 -3.58 1.49
N LYS A 110 3.13 -4.27 2.62
CA LYS A 110 3.39 -5.72 2.78
C LYS A 110 2.91 -6.61 1.61
N PHE A 111 1.75 -6.36 1.02
CA PHE A 111 1.26 -7.22 -0.08
C PHE A 111 2.15 -7.14 -1.34
N CYS A 112 2.84 -6.01 -1.54
CA CYS A 112 3.87 -5.89 -2.57
C CYS A 112 5.12 -6.71 -2.21
N PHE A 113 5.49 -6.80 -0.93
CA PHE A 113 6.61 -7.64 -0.48
C PHE A 113 6.32 -9.12 -0.73
N GLU A 114 5.12 -9.59 -0.39
CA GLU A 114 4.70 -10.99 -0.63
C GLU A 114 4.68 -11.33 -2.13
N HIS A 115 4.14 -10.42 -2.95
CA HIS A 115 4.20 -10.55 -4.40
C HIS A 115 5.64 -10.60 -4.92
N PHE A 116 6.50 -9.70 -4.44
CA PHE A 116 7.90 -9.64 -4.81
C PHE A 116 8.65 -10.91 -4.43
N ASP A 117 8.48 -11.39 -3.19
CA ASP A 117 9.13 -12.60 -2.69
C ASP A 117 8.74 -13.82 -3.54
N ARG A 118 7.47 -13.93 -3.93
CA ARG A 118 7.00 -14.94 -4.90
C ARG A 118 7.68 -14.79 -6.27
N VAL A 119 7.79 -13.56 -6.78
CA VAL A 119 8.43 -13.27 -8.08
C VAL A 119 9.91 -13.66 -8.08
N VAL A 120 10.61 -13.43 -6.98
CA VAL A 120 12.05 -13.72 -6.86
C VAL A 120 12.38 -15.15 -6.40
N GLY A 121 11.35 -15.97 -6.21
CA GLY A 121 11.49 -17.39 -5.87
C GLY A 121 11.75 -17.66 -4.39
N LYS A 122 11.47 -16.70 -3.51
CA LYS A 122 11.39 -16.96 -2.06
C LYS A 122 10.03 -17.58 -1.78
N ALA A 123 10.02 -18.78 -1.20
CA ALA A 123 8.79 -19.43 -0.79
C ALA A 123 8.02 -18.50 0.16
N ALA A 124 6.73 -18.33 -0.10
CA ALA A 124 5.79 -17.59 0.75
C ALA A 124 5.57 -18.31 2.09
#